data_AF-A0A931DJG6-F1
#
_entry.id   AF-A0A931DJG6-F1
#
_cell.length_a   1.000
_cell.length_b   1.000
_cell.length_c   1.000
_cell.angle_alpha   90.00
_cell.angle_beta   90.00
_cell.angle_gamma   90.00
#
_symmetry.space_group_name_H-M   'P 1'
#
loop_
_entity.id
_entity.type
_entity.pdbx_description
1 polymer ?
#
loop_
_entity_poly.entity_id
_entity_poly.type
_entity_poly.pdbx_seq_one_letter_code
_entity_poly.pdbx_strand_id
1 'polypeptide(L)'
;MTTTRALQQDIVAHKRRKGFNTTSHDREVLLAMRELGELHEALDHNRRDEIGGELADVAIYLLTIAEMHGLDLGEEVVRKMQVNKARRYEPDESGTLIRVKNPVQS
;
A
#
# COMPACT_ATOMS: atom_id res chain seq x y z
N MET A 1 -3.85 -20.91 4.56
CA MET A 1 -3.76 -19.44 4.49
C MET A 1 -2.63 -19.08 3.54
N THR A 2 -2.87 -18.16 2.59
CA THR A 2 -1.85 -17.68 1.65
C THR A 2 -1.06 -16.55 2.30
N THR A 3 0.28 -16.57 2.21
CA THR A 3 1.12 -15.48 2.70
C THR A 3 1.08 -14.30 1.72
N THR A 4 1.40 -13.09 2.18
CA THR A 4 1.49 -11.91 1.30
C THR A 4 2.51 -12.15 0.18
N ARG A 5 3.67 -12.75 0.49
CA ARG A 5 4.64 -13.16 -0.54
C ARG A 5 4.04 -14.08 -1.60
N ALA A 6 3.33 -15.13 -1.19
CA ALA A 6 2.73 -16.08 -2.13
C ALA A 6 1.66 -15.40 -3.00
N LEU A 7 0.87 -14.49 -2.43
CA LEU A 7 -0.12 -13.71 -3.17
C LEU A 7 0.54 -12.76 -4.19
N GLN A 8 1.59 -12.04 -3.81
CA GLN A 8 2.38 -11.18 -4.71
C GLN A 8 2.91 -11.97 -5.91
N GLN A 9 3.49 -13.13 -5.65
CA GLN A 9 4.07 -13.99 -6.69
C GLN A 9 2.99 -14.48 -7.65
N ASP A 10 1.82 -14.87 -7.16
CA ASP A 10 0.72 -15.31 -8.01
C ASP A 10 0.15 -14.15 -8.85
N ILE A 11 -0.01 -12.96 -8.27
CA ILE A 11 -0.42 -11.75 -9.00
C ILE A 11 0.52 -11.46 -10.18
N VAL A 12 1.82 -11.41 -9.93
CA VAL A 12 2.81 -11.11 -10.98
C VAL A 12 2.89 -12.24 -12.01
N ALA A 13 2.82 -13.50 -11.57
CA ALA A 13 2.76 -14.64 -12.49
C ALA A 13 1.52 -14.56 -13.39
N HIS A 14 0.36 -14.19 -12.84
CA HIS A 14 -0.86 -13.96 -13.60
C HIS A 14 -0.70 -12.83 -14.63
N LYS A 15 -0.16 -11.68 -14.21
CA LYS A 15 0.10 -10.54 -15.10
C LYS A 15 1.00 -10.93 -16.26
N ARG A 16 2.09 -11.65 -15.98
CA ARG A 16 3.00 -12.18 -17.02
C ARG A 16 2.29 -13.11 -17.99
N ARG A 17 1.46 -14.05 -17.52
CA ARG A 17 0.67 -14.95 -18.39
C ARG A 17 -0.29 -14.19 -19.31
N LYS A 18 -0.80 -13.03 -18.87
CA LYS A 18 -1.71 -12.18 -19.64
C LYS A 18 -1.00 -11.14 -20.52
N GLY A 19 0.33 -11.07 -20.47
CA GLY A 19 1.10 -10.06 -21.21
C GLY A 19 0.96 -8.63 -20.64
N PHE A 20 0.53 -8.49 -19.39
CA PHE A 20 0.50 -7.19 -18.72
C PHE A 20 1.90 -6.73 -18.32
N ASN A 21 2.03 -5.43 -18.07
CA ASN A 21 3.27 -4.84 -17.58
C ASN A 21 3.66 -5.45 -16.22
N THR A 22 4.94 -5.82 -16.09
CA THR A 22 5.58 -6.21 -14.81
C THR A 22 7.04 -5.78 -14.77
N THR A 23 7.41 -4.76 -15.55
CA THR A 23 8.81 -4.33 -15.76
C THR A 23 8.98 -2.82 -15.70
N SER A 24 8.01 -2.05 -16.19
CA SER A 24 8.02 -0.60 -16.07
C SER A 24 7.44 -0.17 -14.71
N HIS A 25 8.30 0.38 -13.85
CA HIS A 25 7.93 0.94 -12.55
C HIS A 25 6.93 2.10 -12.70
N ASP A 26 7.24 3.05 -13.59
CA ASP A 26 6.38 4.21 -13.85
C ASP A 26 4.97 3.79 -14.25
N ARG A 27 4.85 2.76 -15.09
CA ARG A 27 3.56 2.26 -15.53
C ARG A 27 2.76 1.62 -14.40
N GLU A 28 3.39 0.83 -13.53
CA GLU A 28 2.69 0.27 -12.36
C GLU A 28 2.25 1.37 -11.38
N VAL A 29 3.08 2.39 -11.16
CA VAL A 29 2.73 3.53 -10.31
C VAL A 29 1.56 4.31 -10.90
N LEU A 30 1.57 4.60 -12.20
CA LEU A 30 0.47 5.29 -12.88
C LEU A 30 -0.85 4.50 -12.81
N LEU A 31 -0.79 3.17 -12.89
CA LEU A 31 -1.97 2.32 -12.74
C LEU A 31 -2.47 2.30 -11.28
N ALA A 32 -1.57 2.22 -10.29
CA ALA A 32 -1.96 2.35 -8.89
C ALA A 32 -2.66 3.69 -8.60
N MET A 33 -2.18 4.78 -9.21
CA MET A 33 -2.83 6.10 -9.10
C MET A 33 -4.22 6.14 -9.73
N ARG A 34 -4.45 5.39 -10.80
CA ARG A 34 -5.78 5.24 -11.40
C ARG A 34 -6.73 4.56 -10.44
N GLU A 35 -6.35 3.40 -9.88
CA GLU A 35 -7.21 2.66 -8.94
C GLU A 35 -7.49 3.48 -7.67
N LEU A 36 -6.55 4.34 -7.25
CA LEU A 36 -6.80 5.30 -6.17
C LEU A 36 -7.86 6.35 -6.54
N GLY A 37 -7.94 6.74 -7.82
CA GLY A 37 -9.00 7.60 -8.34
C GLY A 37 -10.36 6.90 -8.32
N GLU A 38 -10.43 5.64 -8.75
CA GLU A 38 -11.66 4.84 -8.75
C GLU A 38 -12.15 4.61 -7.31
N LEU A 39 -11.24 4.29 -6.38
CA LEU A 39 -11.53 4.25 -4.94
C LEU A 39 -12.07 5.59 -4.40
N HIS A 40 -11.47 6.71 -4.79
CA HIS A 40 -11.93 8.03 -4.37
C HIS A 40 -13.37 8.30 -4.87
N GLU A 41 -13.65 8.00 -6.14
CA GLU A 41 -14.99 8.16 -6.70
C GLU A 41 -16.02 7.27 -5.99
N ALA A 42 -15.68 6.02 -5.68
CA ALA A 42 -16.57 5.11 -4.95
C ALA A 42 -16.90 5.62 -3.55
N LEU A 43 -15.91 6.19 -2.85
CA LEU A 43 -16.10 6.82 -1.53
C LEU A 43 -16.96 8.08 -1.62
N ASP A 44 -16.67 8.98 -2.56
CA ASP A 44 -17.37 10.25 -2.74
C ASP A 44 -18.87 10.03 -3.06
N HIS A 45 -19.16 9.02 -3.87
CA HIS A 45 -20.52 8.67 -4.29
C HIS A 45 -21.20 7.64 -3.37
N ASN A 46 -20.61 7.27 -2.23
CA ASN A 46 -21.15 6.27 -1.29
C ASN A 46 -21.47 4.89 -1.91
N ARG A 47 -20.69 4.46 -2.92
CA ARG A 47 -20.83 3.14 -3.59
C ARG A 47 -20.21 2.04 -2.74
N ARG A 48 -20.86 1.71 -1.62
CA ARG A 48 -20.31 0.83 -0.56
C ARG A 48 -19.93 -0.57 -1.03
N ASP A 49 -20.63 -1.08 -2.02
CA ASP A 49 -20.41 -2.38 -2.66
C ASP A 49 -19.16 -2.42 -3.55
N GLU A 50 -18.69 -1.26 -4.04
CA GLU A 50 -17.49 -1.15 -4.89
C GLU A 50 -16.21 -0.94 -4.08
N ILE A 51 -16.27 -0.23 -2.93
CA ILE A 51 -15.10 0.14 -2.11
C ILE A 51 -14.15 -1.03 -1.85
N GLY A 52 -14.71 -2.22 -1.56
CA GLY A 52 -13.91 -3.42 -1.29
C GLY A 52 -13.10 -3.89 -2.50
N GLY A 53 -13.68 -3.80 -3.71
CA GLY A 53 -12.99 -4.11 -4.97
C GLY A 53 -11.89 -3.11 -5.25
N GLU A 54 -12.21 -1.81 -5.18
CA GLU A 54 -11.24 -0.74 -5.47
C GLU A 54 -10.03 -0.75 -4.52
N LEU A 55 -10.25 -1.04 -3.22
CA LEU A 55 -9.16 -1.26 -2.28
C LEU A 55 -8.27 -2.43 -2.68
N ALA A 56 -8.88 -3.52 -3.18
CA ALA A 56 -8.14 -4.68 -3.64
C ALA A 56 -7.33 -4.37 -4.91
N ASP A 57 -7.87 -3.58 -5.83
CA ASP A 57 -7.18 -3.18 -7.05
C ASP A 57 -5.96 -2.30 -6.75
N VAL A 58 -6.09 -1.30 -5.86
CA VAL A 58 -4.94 -0.54 -5.34
C VAL A 58 -3.90 -1.50 -4.72
N ALA A 59 -4.33 -2.43 -3.88
CA ALA A 59 -3.43 -3.38 -3.24
C ALA A 59 -2.70 -4.28 -4.25
N ILE A 60 -3.36 -4.74 -5.31
CA ILE A 60 -2.76 -5.58 -6.37
C ILE A 60 -1.60 -4.86 -7.05
N TYR A 61 -1.72 -3.56 -7.34
CA TYR A 61 -0.61 -2.80 -7.91
C TYR A 61 0.52 -2.58 -6.92
N LEU A 62 0.24 -2.28 -5.65
CA LEU A 62 1.28 -2.18 -4.62
C LEU A 62 2.05 -3.50 -4.44
N LEU A 63 1.34 -4.63 -4.44
CA LEU A 63 1.90 -5.98 -4.37
C LEU A 63 2.76 -6.29 -5.61
N THR A 64 2.32 -5.86 -6.81
CA THR A 64 3.10 -5.98 -8.05
C THR A 64 4.41 -5.18 -7.96
N ILE A 65 4.34 -3.93 -7.50
CA ILE A 65 5.52 -3.06 -7.34
C ILE A 65 6.49 -3.67 -6.33
N ALA A 66 6.01 -4.15 -5.18
CA ALA A 66 6.86 -4.81 -4.18
C ALA A 66 7.58 -6.04 -4.75
N GLU A 67 6.87 -6.88 -5.53
CA GLU A 67 7.48 -8.03 -6.19
C GLU A 67 8.56 -7.64 -7.21
N MET A 68 8.33 -6.58 -7.99
CA MET A 68 9.34 -6.06 -8.94
C MET A 68 10.63 -5.62 -8.25
N HIS A 69 10.54 -5.21 -6.98
CA HIS A 69 11.70 -4.82 -6.15
C HIS A 69 12.23 -5.94 -5.24
N GLY A 70 11.69 -7.16 -5.34
CA GLY A 70 12.12 -8.28 -4.50
C GLY A 70 11.77 -8.14 -3.02
N LEU A 71 10.71 -7.38 -2.70
CA LEU A 71 10.25 -7.13 -1.34
C LEU A 71 9.05 -8.02 -0.98
N ASP A 72 8.90 -8.37 0.30
CA ASP A 72 7.62 -8.83 0.86
C ASP A 72 6.89 -7.63 1.48
N LEU A 73 5.86 -7.14 0.81
CA LEU A 73 5.09 -5.98 1.26
C LEU A 73 4.42 -6.24 2.61
N GLY A 74 4.02 -7.47 2.90
CA GLY A 74 3.43 -7.85 4.18
C GLY A 74 4.41 -7.65 5.33
N GLU A 75 5.66 -8.12 5.15
CA GLU A 75 6.73 -7.89 6.13
C GLU A 75 7.08 -6.41 6.28
N GLU A 76 7.15 -5.66 5.17
CA GLU A 76 7.38 -4.21 5.19
C GLU A 76 6.29 -3.47 5.98
N VAL A 77 5.02 -3.82 5.78
CA VAL A 77 3.88 -3.26 6.51
C VAL A 77 3.96 -3.61 8.00
N VAL A 78 4.26 -4.85 8.35
CA VAL A 78 4.43 -5.27 9.76
C VAL A 78 5.54 -4.48 10.43
N ARG A 79 6.71 -4.36 9.79
CA ARG A 79 7.85 -3.60 10.31
C ARG A 79 7.50 -2.12 10.48
N LYS A 80 6.81 -1.54 9.50
CA LYS A 80 6.35 -0.15 9.57
C LYS A 80 5.36 0.06 10.71
N MET A 81 4.45 -0.89 10.94
CA MET A 81 3.48 -0.84 12.01
C MET A 81 4.12 -0.93 13.40
N GLN A 82 5.17 -1.74 13.57
CA GLN A 82 5.95 -1.77 14.81
C GLN A 82 6.58 -0.41 15.11
N VAL A 83 7.21 0.21 14.11
CA VAL A 83 7.77 1.57 14.23
C VAL A 83 6.68 2.58 14.55
N ASN A 84 5.54 2.52 13.87
CA ASN A 84 4.44 3.47 14.08
C ASN A 84 3.83 3.35 15.48
N LYS A 85 3.68 2.14 16.02
CA LYS A 85 3.19 1.89 17.39
C LYS A 85 4.13 2.46 18.46
N ALA A 86 5.43 2.48 18.20
CA ALA A 86 6.42 3.05 19.11
C ALA A 86 6.52 4.59 19.03
N ARG A 87 5.89 5.24 18.05
CA ARG A 87 5.92 6.70 17.92
C ARG A 87 5.09 7.35 19.00
N ARG A 88 5.61 8.45 19.53
CA ARG A 88 4.88 9.37 20.40
C ARG A 88 4.43 10.58 19.59
N TYR A 89 3.24 11.05 19.91
CA TYR A 89 2.65 12.24 19.34
C TYR A 89 2.21 13.14 20.49
N GLU A 90 2.49 14.42 20.36
CA GLU A 90 2.05 15.45 21.29
C GLU A 90 1.35 16.55 20.49
N PRO A 91 0.30 17.18 21.03
CA PRO A 91 -0.36 18.28 20.34
C PRO A 91 0.57 19.49 20.25
N ASP A 92 0.58 20.15 19.10
CA ASP A 92 1.18 21.48 18.95
C ASP A 92 0.25 22.57 19.51
N GLU A 93 0.64 23.84 19.34
CA GLU A 93 -0.14 25.01 19.81
C GLU A 93 -1.56 25.06 19.20
N SER A 94 -1.79 24.42 18.05
CA SER A 94 -3.10 24.33 17.40
C SER A 94 -3.93 23.11 17.84
N GLY A 95 -3.36 22.22 18.66
CA GLY A 95 -3.97 20.94 19.02
C GLY A 95 -3.72 19.82 18.01
N THR A 96 -2.96 20.07 16.95
CA THR A 96 -2.62 19.07 15.94
C THR A 96 -1.56 18.12 16.50
N LEU A 97 -1.80 16.81 16.43
CA LEU A 97 -0.84 15.82 16.89
C LEU A 97 0.41 15.80 16.00
N ILE A 98 1.52 16.32 16.51
CA ILE A 98 2.82 16.28 15.85
C ILE A 98 3.69 15.15 16.41
N ARG A 99 4.46 14.49 15.54
CA ARG A 99 5.38 13.44 15.97
C ARG A 99 6.56 14.07 16.72
N VAL A 100 6.69 13.75 18.01
CA VAL A 100 7.87 14.13 18.80
C VAL A 100 9.03 13.19 18.52
N LYS A 101 10.23 13.73 18.31
CA LYS A 101 11.45 12.93 18.20
C LYS A 101 11.81 12.44 19.61
N ASN A 102 11.99 11.13 19.79
CA ASN A 102 12.57 10.64 21.04
C ASN A 102 13.92 11.34 21.26
N PRO A 103 14.24 11.81 22.48
CA PRO A 103 15.56 12.32 22.77
C PRO A 103 16.59 11.24 22.40
N VAL A 104 17.63 11.64 21.66
CA VAL A 104 18.75 10.75 21.35
C VAL A 104 19.30 10.25 22.67
N GLN A 105 19.22 8.95 22.93
CA GLN A 105 19.93 8.35 24.05
C GLN A 105 21.42 8.43 23.70
N SER A 106 22.09 9.40 24.33
CA SER A 106 23.55 9.56 24.37
C SER A 106 24.21 8.50 25.21
#